data_AF-A0A679FA54-F1
#
_entry.id   AF-A0A679FA54-F1
#
_cell.length_a   1.000
_cell.length_b   1.000
_cell.length_c   1.000
_cell.angle_alpha   90.00
_cell.angle_beta   90.00
_cell.angle_gamma   90.00
#
_symmetry.space_group_name_H-M   'P 1'
#
loop_
_entity.id
_entity.type
_entity.pdbx_description
1 polymer ?
#
loop_
_entity_poly.entity_id
_entity_poly.type
_entity_poly.pdbx_seq_one_letter_code
_entity_poly.pdbx_strand_id
1 'polypeptide(L)'
;MDYRKLGRTDLSVSAIMLGTMTWGQQNTEAEGHAQLDYALDRGVNFIDTAEIYSIPPRAETQGSTERIIGSWLAARKNRDRVILATKVSGRSDSAYLRPDSKGTRLDRKNIEYAIDGSLKRLQTDYVDLYQLHWPDRPLPLFGAGGTIYRAPPKVDEIPIEETLEALADLVKAGKIRHIALSNETSWGVARFLSAAEKGHGPRVVSIQNAYNLINRTFEIGLAEFATREDVGLLAYSPLAQGYLTGKYQNGARPAGARTTLFERGQRYEKPGVTQAIDAYLALAKEIGVSPAKLALAFVTSRPFVTSNIIGATTTAQLQEDLDSLEVTITPEIEARIDEIHQLHSNPAP
;
A
#
# COMPACT_ATOMS: atom_id res chain seq x y z
N MET A 1 10.96 -5.18 16.87
CA MET A 1 10.55 -4.40 15.69
C MET A 1 11.76 -3.64 15.19
N ASP A 2 12.03 -3.71 13.88
CA ASP A 2 13.03 -2.86 13.21
C ASP A 2 12.39 -1.52 12.82
N TYR A 3 13.15 -0.43 12.89
CA TYR A 3 12.68 0.91 12.56
C TYR A 3 13.59 1.56 11.52
N ARG A 4 12.99 2.12 10.47
CA ARG A 4 13.67 2.68 9.31
C ARG A 4 13.28 4.14 9.13
N LYS A 5 14.18 4.96 8.61
CA LYS A 5 13.89 6.36 8.28
C LYS A 5 12.96 6.44 7.07
N LEU A 6 11.93 7.27 7.16
CA LEU A 6 11.00 7.51 6.06
C LEU A 6 11.57 8.60 5.15
N GLY A 7 12.33 8.19 4.12
CA GLY A 7 13.04 9.10 3.23
C GLY A 7 13.90 10.12 3.99
N ARG A 8 13.92 11.37 3.52
CA ARG A 8 14.68 12.47 4.13
C ARG A 8 13.87 13.23 5.19
N THR A 9 13.24 12.50 6.11
CA THR A 9 12.42 13.08 7.20
C THR A 9 12.96 12.75 8.58
N ASP A 10 12.38 13.38 9.60
CA ASP A 10 12.63 13.05 11.01
C ASP A 10 11.94 11.73 11.44
N LEU A 11 10.94 11.27 10.70
CA LEU A 11 10.13 10.10 11.03
C LEU A 11 10.92 8.78 10.95
N SER A 12 10.75 7.96 11.99
CA SER A 12 11.22 6.58 12.03
C SER A 12 10.02 5.64 12.07
N VAL A 13 9.81 4.88 11.00
CA VAL A 13 8.66 3.98 10.83
C VAL A 13 9.06 2.54 11.07
N SER A 14 8.16 1.73 11.60
CA SER A 14 8.37 0.29 11.73
C SER A 14 8.54 -0.37 10.35
N ALA A 15 9.40 -1.38 10.26
CA ALA A 15 9.65 -2.14 9.03
C ALA A 15 8.40 -2.89 8.51
N ILE A 16 7.42 -3.10 9.38
CA ILE A 16 6.06 -3.53 9.03
C ILE A 16 5.09 -2.37 9.30
N MET A 17 4.20 -2.12 8.35
CA MET A 17 3.11 -1.14 8.42
C MET A 17 1.77 -1.89 8.45
N LEU A 18 0.84 -1.46 9.29
CA LEU A 18 -0.48 -2.06 9.37
C LEU A 18 -1.40 -1.48 8.29
N GLY A 19 -1.76 -2.28 7.30
CA GLY A 19 -2.78 -1.98 6.30
C GLY A 19 -4.18 -2.32 6.80
N THR A 20 -5.15 -1.44 6.50
CA THR A 20 -6.45 -1.44 7.20
C THR A 20 -7.67 -1.59 6.28
N MET A 21 -7.46 -1.83 4.98
CA MET A 21 -8.50 -1.70 3.95
C MET A 21 -9.72 -2.64 4.08
N THR A 22 -9.69 -3.63 4.98
CA THR A 22 -10.80 -4.57 5.21
C THR A 22 -11.81 -4.08 6.26
N TRP A 23 -11.49 -3.04 7.03
CA TRP A 23 -12.25 -2.61 8.20
C TRP A 23 -13.45 -1.75 7.81
N GLY A 24 -14.66 -2.21 8.19
CA GLY A 24 -15.93 -1.70 7.69
C GLY A 24 -16.53 -2.55 6.55
N GLN A 25 -15.85 -3.63 6.15
CA GLN A 25 -16.33 -4.60 5.16
C GLN A 25 -16.21 -6.05 5.67
N GLN A 26 -14.99 -6.60 5.72
CA GLN A 26 -14.74 -7.95 6.26
C GLN A 26 -14.54 -7.92 7.78
N ASN A 27 -14.05 -6.80 8.30
CA ASN A 27 -13.81 -6.62 9.72
C ASN A 27 -14.76 -5.58 10.32
N THR A 28 -15.18 -5.86 11.54
CA THR A 28 -15.91 -4.93 12.39
C THR A 28 -14.99 -3.87 13.01
N GLU A 29 -15.57 -2.84 13.62
CA GLU A 29 -14.81 -1.82 14.37
C GLU A 29 -14.02 -2.46 15.53
N ALA A 30 -14.65 -3.35 16.30
CA ALA A 30 -14.00 -4.03 17.42
C ALA A 30 -12.80 -4.87 16.98
N GLU A 31 -12.91 -5.57 15.85
CA GLU A 31 -11.78 -6.31 15.27
C GLU A 31 -10.68 -5.38 14.75
N GLY A 32 -11.04 -4.24 14.16
CA GLY A 32 -10.07 -3.21 13.76
C GLY A 32 -9.31 -2.65 14.96
N HIS A 33 -10.01 -2.34 16.06
CA HIS A 33 -9.40 -1.89 17.31
C HIS A 33 -8.48 -2.95 17.92
N ALA A 34 -8.91 -4.22 17.92
CA ALA A 34 -8.09 -5.32 18.42
C ALA A 34 -6.81 -5.52 17.60
N GLN A 35 -6.88 -5.37 16.27
CA GLN A 35 -5.69 -5.40 15.41
C GLN A 35 -4.77 -4.20 15.64
N LEU A 36 -5.31 -2.99 15.83
CA LEU A 36 -4.54 -1.79 16.16
C LEU A 36 -3.81 -1.92 17.50
N ASP A 37 -4.53 -2.34 18.55
CA ASP A 37 -3.97 -2.56 19.88
C ASP A 37 -2.85 -3.60 19.81
N TYR A 38 -3.09 -4.75 19.16
CA TYR A 38 -2.09 -5.81 19.00
C TYR A 38 -0.84 -5.36 18.21
N ALA A 39 -1.03 -4.66 17.09
CA ALA A 39 0.07 -4.17 16.28
C ALA A 39 0.94 -3.17 17.06
N LEU A 40 0.32 -2.23 17.79
CA LEU A 40 1.02 -1.26 18.60
C LEU A 40 1.81 -1.91 19.75
N ASP A 41 1.25 -2.94 20.40
CA ASP A 41 1.94 -3.72 21.43
C ASP A 41 3.14 -4.50 20.89
N ARG A 42 3.08 -4.92 19.62
CA ARG A 42 4.19 -5.55 18.89
C ARG A 42 5.21 -4.54 18.33
N GLY A 43 5.02 -3.25 18.59
CA GLY A 43 5.91 -2.15 18.21
C GLY A 43 5.68 -1.59 16.80
N VAL A 44 4.58 -1.95 16.13
CA VAL A 44 4.19 -1.28 14.87
C VAL A 44 3.74 0.14 15.21
N ASN A 45 4.36 1.14 14.60
CA ASN A 45 3.97 2.54 14.78
C ASN A 45 3.35 3.16 13.51
N PHE A 46 3.35 2.44 12.38
CA PHE A 46 2.95 2.99 11.08
C PHE A 46 1.64 2.36 10.58
N ILE A 47 0.63 3.18 10.32
CA ILE A 47 -0.73 2.74 9.96
C ILE A 47 -1.13 3.33 8.61
N ASP A 48 -1.60 2.48 7.69
CA ASP A 48 -2.03 2.85 6.33
C ASP A 48 -3.55 2.80 6.22
N THR A 49 -4.18 3.88 5.75
CA THR A 49 -5.59 3.94 5.36
C THR A 49 -5.78 4.77 4.08
N ALA A 50 -7.01 5.01 3.65
CA ALA A 50 -7.33 5.88 2.51
C ALA A 50 -8.77 6.38 2.60
N GLU A 51 -9.09 7.51 1.94
CA GLU A 51 -10.46 8.04 1.91
C GLU A 51 -11.46 7.02 1.32
N ILE A 52 -11.02 6.21 0.36
CA ILE A 52 -11.89 5.27 -0.37
C ILE A 52 -12.16 3.98 0.41
N TYR A 53 -11.38 3.68 1.45
CA TYR A 53 -11.52 2.41 2.19
C TYR A 53 -12.81 2.38 3.01
N SER A 54 -13.48 1.23 3.13
CA SER A 54 -12.97 -0.15 2.91
C SER A 54 -13.07 -0.69 1.47
N ILE A 55 -12.46 -1.87 1.24
CA ILE A 55 -12.45 -2.60 -0.04
C ILE A 55 -13.28 -3.89 0.07
N PRO A 56 -14.10 -4.27 -0.94
CA PRO A 56 -14.39 -3.55 -2.18
C PRO A 56 -15.00 -2.15 -1.97
N PRO A 57 -14.59 -1.13 -2.74
CA PRO A 57 -15.05 0.23 -2.54
C PRO A 57 -16.47 0.38 -3.08
N ARG A 58 -17.33 1.02 -2.28
CA ARG A 58 -18.73 1.34 -2.58
C ARG A 58 -19.17 2.53 -1.74
N ALA A 59 -20.24 3.18 -2.15
CA ALA A 59 -20.74 4.40 -1.51
C ALA A 59 -21.03 4.20 0.00
N GLU A 60 -21.61 3.05 0.36
CA GLU A 60 -22.10 2.78 1.71
C GLU A 60 -20.97 2.61 2.74
N THR A 61 -19.80 2.15 2.30
CA THR A 61 -18.67 1.83 3.19
C THR A 61 -17.47 2.75 2.98
N GLN A 62 -17.59 3.76 2.13
CA GLN A 62 -16.55 4.77 1.92
C GLN A 62 -16.21 5.49 3.24
N GLY A 63 -14.92 5.58 3.53
CA GLY A 63 -14.38 6.17 4.75
C GLY A 63 -14.59 5.35 6.02
N SER A 64 -15.12 4.12 5.96
CA SER A 64 -15.37 3.32 7.17
C SER A 64 -14.08 3.01 7.92
N THR A 65 -13.01 2.71 7.18
CA THR A 65 -11.71 2.41 7.78
C THR A 65 -11.14 3.61 8.53
N GLU A 66 -11.24 4.82 7.98
CA GLU A 66 -10.82 6.04 8.67
C GLU A 66 -11.66 6.32 9.92
N ARG A 67 -12.98 6.07 9.89
CA ARG A 67 -13.84 6.20 11.08
C ARG A 67 -13.44 5.24 12.19
N ILE A 68 -13.13 3.99 11.85
CA ILE A 68 -12.70 2.96 12.81
C ILE A 68 -11.35 3.34 13.46
N ILE A 69 -10.41 3.85 12.67
CA ILE A 69 -9.14 4.38 13.19
C ILE A 69 -9.39 5.60 14.08
N GLY A 70 -10.26 6.52 13.65
CA GLY A 70 -10.55 7.74 14.40
C GLY A 70 -11.22 7.48 15.76
N SER A 71 -12.16 6.53 15.82
CA SER A 71 -12.76 6.13 17.10
C SER A 71 -11.75 5.45 18.02
N TRP A 72 -10.82 4.65 17.47
CA TRP A 72 -9.71 4.07 18.23
C TRP A 72 -8.78 5.14 18.80
N LEU A 73 -8.35 6.11 17.97
CA LEU A 73 -7.49 7.22 18.40
C LEU A 73 -8.13 8.02 19.54
N ALA A 74 -9.43 8.33 19.43
CA ALA A 74 -10.14 9.05 20.49
C ALA A 74 -10.30 8.23 21.77
N ALA A 75 -10.57 6.92 21.64
CA ALA A 75 -10.73 6.04 22.79
C ALA A 75 -9.40 5.80 23.53
N ARG A 76 -8.29 5.66 22.81
CA ARG A 76 -6.96 5.34 23.37
C ARG A 76 -6.10 6.57 23.67
N LYS A 77 -6.42 7.73 23.09
CA LYS A 77 -5.68 8.99 23.24
C LYS A 77 -4.18 8.84 22.94
N ASN A 78 -3.85 8.14 21.86
CA ASN A 78 -2.50 7.68 21.52
C ASN A 78 -2.02 8.20 20.16
N ARG A 79 -2.56 9.32 19.69
CA ARG A 79 -2.24 9.92 18.38
C ARG A 79 -0.74 10.20 18.21
N ASP A 80 -0.06 10.57 19.28
CA ASP A 80 1.38 10.84 19.35
C ASP A 80 2.25 9.56 19.21
N ARG A 81 1.67 8.38 19.47
CA ARG A 81 2.37 7.09 19.35
C ARG A 81 2.32 6.48 17.95
N VAL A 82 1.54 7.07 17.05
CA VAL A 82 1.33 6.52 15.70
C VAL A 82 1.74 7.51 14.62
N ILE A 83 2.34 6.97 13.57
CA ILE A 83 2.56 7.63 12.30
C ILE A 83 1.38 7.20 11.41
N LEU A 84 0.55 8.16 11.04
CA LEU A 84 -0.69 7.89 10.32
C LEU A 84 -0.59 8.32 8.87
N ALA A 85 -0.77 7.37 7.95
CA ALA A 85 -0.82 7.62 6.52
C ALA A 85 -2.24 7.47 5.98
N THR A 86 -2.72 8.45 5.21
CA THR A 86 -3.95 8.32 4.41
C THR A 86 -3.71 8.77 2.97
N LYS A 87 -4.71 8.65 2.10
CA LYS A 87 -4.57 8.87 0.65
C LYS A 87 -5.77 9.60 0.06
N VAL A 88 -5.48 10.47 -0.91
CA VAL A 88 -6.46 11.02 -1.85
C VAL A 88 -6.53 10.16 -3.11
N SER A 89 -7.75 9.85 -3.55
CA SER A 89 -8.01 9.11 -4.78
C SER A 89 -7.57 9.91 -6.00
N GLY A 90 -6.81 9.27 -6.91
CA GLY A 90 -6.44 9.84 -8.20
C GLY A 90 -7.60 9.92 -9.18
N ARG A 91 -7.32 9.99 -10.50
CA ARG A 91 -8.37 10.02 -11.53
C ARG A 91 -9.32 8.83 -11.40
N SER A 92 -10.62 9.07 -11.24
CA SER A 92 -11.64 8.01 -11.17
C SER A 92 -13.01 8.55 -11.54
N ASP A 93 -13.84 7.72 -12.16
CA ASP A 93 -15.25 8.03 -12.48
C ASP A 93 -16.21 7.69 -11.32
N SER A 94 -15.68 7.37 -10.13
CA SER A 94 -16.51 7.01 -8.97
C SER A 94 -17.31 8.21 -8.46
N ALA A 95 -18.59 8.25 -8.81
CA ALA A 95 -19.51 9.34 -8.48
C ALA A 95 -19.68 9.60 -6.97
N TYR A 96 -19.49 8.59 -6.11
CA TYR A 96 -19.73 8.71 -4.67
C TYR A 96 -18.57 9.34 -3.88
N LEU A 97 -17.41 9.59 -4.49
CA LEU A 97 -16.25 10.16 -3.80
C LEU A 97 -16.31 11.68 -3.65
N ARG A 98 -17.10 12.36 -4.48
CA ARG A 98 -17.23 13.82 -4.49
C ARG A 98 -18.70 14.21 -4.56
N PRO A 99 -19.09 15.35 -3.94
CA PRO A 99 -20.49 15.74 -3.84
C PRO A 99 -21.12 16.09 -5.19
N ASP A 100 -20.31 16.52 -6.17
CA ASP A 100 -20.78 16.84 -7.52
C ASP A 100 -20.87 15.61 -8.45
N SER A 101 -20.52 14.42 -7.96
CA SER A 101 -20.58 13.17 -8.71
C SER A 101 -19.77 13.15 -10.02
N LYS A 102 -18.80 14.07 -10.18
CA LYS A 102 -17.97 14.18 -11.40
C LYS A 102 -16.72 13.29 -11.37
N GLY A 103 -16.61 12.41 -10.39
CA GLY A 103 -15.39 11.65 -10.15
C GLY A 103 -14.32 12.47 -9.46
N THR A 104 -13.11 11.93 -9.40
CA THR A 104 -11.96 12.53 -8.72
C THR A 104 -10.87 12.89 -9.70
N ARG A 105 -10.16 13.98 -9.41
CA ARG A 105 -8.93 14.45 -10.07
C ARG A 105 -7.94 14.88 -9.00
N LEU A 106 -6.66 15.04 -9.36
CA LEU A 106 -5.65 15.56 -8.42
C LEU A 106 -5.50 17.09 -8.47
N ASP A 107 -6.61 17.81 -8.69
CA ASP A 107 -6.66 19.26 -8.57
C ASP A 107 -6.80 19.71 -7.11
N ARG A 108 -6.59 21.01 -6.88
CA ARG A 108 -6.70 21.63 -5.55
C ARG A 108 -8.04 21.34 -4.86
N LYS A 109 -9.15 21.53 -5.57
CA LYS A 109 -10.51 21.38 -5.03
C LYS A 109 -10.72 19.96 -4.48
N ASN A 110 -10.31 18.95 -5.24
CA ASN A 110 -10.46 17.55 -4.87
C ASN A 110 -9.55 17.16 -3.70
N ILE A 111 -8.30 17.66 -3.70
CA ILE A 111 -7.32 17.40 -2.65
C ILE A 111 -7.77 18.01 -1.32
N GLU A 112 -8.20 19.27 -1.32
CA GLU A 112 -8.70 19.97 -0.13
C GLU A 112 -9.97 19.30 0.43
N TYR A 113 -10.92 18.93 -0.43
CA TYR A 113 -12.12 18.20 -0.01
C TYR A 113 -11.77 16.85 0.64
N ALA A 114 -10.86 16.10 0.03
CA ALA A 114 -10.48 14.78 0.50
C ALA A 114 -9.79 14.82 1.87
N ILE A 115 -8.82 15.73 2.06
CA ILE A 115 -8.10 15.82 3.34
C ILE A 115 -9.02 16.25 4.48
N ASP A 116 -9.92 17.22 4.26
CA ASP A 116 -10.84 17.69 5.31
C ASP A 116 -11.81 16.59 5.73
N GLY A 117 -12.32 15.81 4.76
CA GLY A 117 -13.13 14.64 5.03
C GLY A 117 -12.35 13.56 5.80
N SER A 118 -11.09 13.35 5.45
CA SER A 118 -10.23 12.33 6.08
C SER A 118 -9.90 12.70 7.53
N LEU A 119 -9.45 13.93 7.78
CA LEU A 119 -9.15 14.43 9.13
C LEU A 119 -10.37 14.37 10.06
N LYS A 120 -11.56 14.73 9.54
CA LYS A 120 -12.81 14.59 10.29
C LYS A 120 -13.11 13.14 10.68
N ARG A 121 -12.97 12.19 9.76
CA ARG A 121 -13.22 10.76 10.04
C ARG A 121 -12.16 10.16 10.98
N LEU A 122 -10.91 10.57 10.82
CA LEU A 122 -9.78 10.15 11.65
C LEU A 122 -9.74 10.85 13.02
N GLN A 123 -10.57 11.87 13.24
CA GLN A 123 -10.66 12.62 14.49
C GLN A 123 -9.29 13.15 14.97
N THR A 124 -8.51 13.72 14.03
CA THR A 124 -7.18 14.30 14.25
C THR A 124 -7.02 15.52 13.35
N ASP A 125 -6.21 16.49 13.77
CA ASP A 125 -5.99 17.73 13.02
C ASP A 125 -4.94 17.59 11.90
N TYR A 126 -4.16 16.51 11.94
CA TYR A 126 -3.11 16.24 10.95
C TYR A 126 -2.89 14.74 10.69
N VAL A 127 -2.34 14.43 9.51
CA VAL A 127 -1.74 13.13 9.17
C VAL A 127 -0.23 13.27 8.94
N ASP A 128 0.53 12.23 9.27
CA ASP A 128 1.98 12.25 9.14
C ASP A 128 2.43 12.07 7.68
N LEU A 129 1.68 11.27 6.91
CA LEU A 129 1.94 11.04 5.50
C LEU A 129 0.65 11.12 4.68
N TYR A 130 0.61 11.98 3.67
CA TYR A 130 -0.50 12.06 2.74
C TYR A 130 -0.08 11.61 1.34
N GLN A 131 -0.78 10.61 0.82
CA GLN A 131 -0.38 9.93 -0.41
C GLN A 131 -1.34 10.24 -1.55
N LEU A 132 -0.78 10.47 -2.74
CA LEU A 132 -1.56 10.40 -3.98
C LEU A 132 -1.81 8.93 -4.31
N HIS A 133 -3.05 8.44 -4.14
CA HIS A 133 -3.36 7.00 -4.15
C HIS A 133 -3.10 6.34 -5.52
N TRP A 134 -3.34 7.08 -6.59
CA TRP A 134 -2.86 6.76 -7.93
C TRP A 134 -2.81 8.06 -8.75
N PRO A 135 -2.15 8.07 -9.92
CA PRO A 135 -1.93 9.30 -10.67
C PRO A 135 -3.19 9.86 -11.30
N ASP A 136 -3.18 11.16 -11.62
CA ASP A 136 -4.23 11.77 -12.46
C ASP A 136 -4.08 11.37 -13.93
N ARG A 137 -2.84 11.20 -14.38
CA ARG A 137 -2.55 10.75 -15.73
C ARG A 137 -3.02 9.31 -15.98
N PRO A 138 -3.49 8.99 -17.18
CA PRO A 138 -3.99 7.67 -17.50
C PRO A 138 -2.86 6.63 -17.50
N LEU A 139 -2.93 5.67 -16.58
CA LEU A 139 -2.05 4.50 -16.54
C LEU A 139 -2.87 3.20 -16.48
N PRO A 140 -2.39 2.11 -17.09
CA PRO A 140 -3.06 0.82 -17.01
C PRO A 140 -2.74 0.11 -15.68
N LEU A 141 -3.25 0.67 -14.58
CA LEU A 141 -3.03 0.20 -13.21
C LEU A 141 -3.87 -1.02 -12.86
N PHE A 142 -3.64 -1.56 -11.66
CA PHE A 142 -4.48 -2.58 -11.02
C PHE A 142 -4.69 -3.85 -11.84
N GLY A 143 -3.65 -4.25 -12.59
CA GLY A 143 -3.64 -5.46 -13.41
C GLY A 143 -4.08 -5.25 -14.86
N ALA A 144 -4.47 -4.03 -15.26
CA ALA A 144 -4.97 -3.73 -16.61
C ALA A 144 -3.87 -3.65 -17.71
N GLY A 145 -2.61 -3.42 -17.35
CA GLY A 145 -1.50 -3.27 -18.32
C GLY A 145 -0.40 -4.32 -18.22
N GLY A 146 -0.22 -4.90 -17.04
CA GLY A 146 0.91 -5.77 -16.75
C GLY A 146 2.24 -5.32 -17.33
N THR A 147 2.99 -6.25 -17.93
CA THR A 147 4.27 -5.98 -18.62
C THR A 147 4.10 -5.71 -20.12
N ILE A 148 2.85 -5.52 -20.59
CA ILE A 148 2.54 -5.33 -22.01
C ILE A 148 2.29 -3.84 -22.24
N TYR A 149 3.18 -3.21 -23.02
CA TYR A 149 3.02 -1.81 -23.38
C TYR A 149 1.73 -1.60 -24.21
N ARG A 150 0.95 -0.61 -23.78
CA ARG A 150 -0.17 -0.06 -24.55
C ARG A 150 -0.04 1.45 -24.54
N ALA A 151 -0.19 2.07 -25.70
CA ALA A 151 -0.19 3.53 -25.78
C ALA A 151 -1.31 4.08 -24.89
N PRO A 152 -1.02 5.02 -23.98
CA PRO A 152 -2.04 5.61 -23.13
C PRO A 152 -3.03 6.43 -23.99
N PRO A 153 -4.30 6.52 -23.57
CA PRO A 153 -5.26 7.40 -24.24
C PRO A 153 -4.80 8.86 -24.12
N LYS A 154 -5.03 9.65 -25.17
CA LYS A 154 -4.81 11.10 -25.15
C LYS A 154 -5.99 11.78 -24.48
N VAL A 155 -5.95 11.85 -23.15
CA VAL A 155 -6.89 12.61 -22.32
C VAL A 155 -6.16 13.73 -21.61
N ASP A 156 -6.90 14.67 -21.02
CA ASP A 156 -6.33 15.70 -20.17
C ASP A 156 -5.64 15.10 -18.93
N GLU A 157 -4.84 15.88 -18.23
CA GLU A 157 -4.28 15.52 -16.93
C GLU A 157 -4.01 16.79 -16.12
N ILE A 158 -4.13 16.70 -14.80
CA ILE A 158 -3.70 17.76 -13.90
C ILE A 158 -2.16 17.74 -13.86
N PRO A 159 -1.48 18.87 -14.13
CA PRO A 159 -0.03 18.95 -14.03
C PRO A 159 0.48 18.55 -12.64
N ILE A 160 1.64 17.90 -12.59
CA ILE A 160 2.29 17.51 -11.33
C ILE A 160 2.60 18.75 -10.49
N GLU A 161 3.01 19.82 -11.13
CA GLU A 161 3.32 21.11 -10.52
C GLU A 161 2.08 21.68 -9.79
N GLU A 162 0.91 21.71 -10.44
CA GLU A 162 -0.35 22.16 -9.82
C GLU A 162 -0.75 21.28 -8.62
N THR A 163 -0.59 19.96 -8.76
CA THR A 163 -0.83 19.00 -7.67
C THR A 163 0.09 19.29 -6.47
N LEU A 164 1.38 19.54 -6.72
CA LEU A 164 2.36 19.84 -5.67
C LEU A 164 2.10 21.16 -4.97
N GLU A 165 1.65 22.19 -5.70
CA GLU A 165 1.30 23.49 -5.14
C GLU A 165 0.10 23.37 -4.19
N ALA A 166 -0.92 22.58 -4.55
CA ALA A 166 -2.04 22.28 -3.65
C ALA A 166 -1.59 21.55 -2.38
N LEU A 167 -0.71 20.55 -2.52
CA LEU A 167 -0.16 19.82 -1.38
C LEU A 167 0.75 20.71 -0.49
N ALA A 168 1.48 21.65 -1.07
CA ALA A 168 2.33 22.59 -0.34
C ALA A 168 1.50 23.45 0.61
N ASP A 169 0.33 23.91 0.19
CA ASP A 169 -0.57 24.68 1.04
C ASP A 169 -1.12 23.85 2.20
N LEU A 170 -1.38 22.56 1.99
CA LEU A 170 -1.80 21.66 3.08
C LEU A 170 -0.67 21.41 4.10
N VAL A 171 0.58 21.31 3.65
CA VAL A 171 1.75 21.25 4.55
C VAL A 171 1.86 22.53 5.35
N LYS A 172 1.77 23.69 4.69
CA LYS A 172 1.83 25.01 5.33
C LYS A 172 0.70 25.20 6.34
N ALA A 173 -0.49 24.67 6.05
CA ALA A 173 -1.64 24.69 6.96
C ALA A 173 -1.52 23.69 8.13
N GLY A 174 -0.49 22.83 8.15
CA GLY A 174 -0.28 21.84 9.19
C GLY A 174 -1.19 20.62 9.12
N LYS A 175 -2.01 20.49 8.06
CA LYS A 175 -2.93 19.35 7.88
C LYS A 175 -2.20 18.05 7.52
N ILE A 176 -1.05 18.16 6.86
CA ILE A 176 -0.21 17.04 6.45
C ILE A 176 1.25 17.37 6.77
N ARG A 177 2.04 16.39 7.25
CA ARG A 177 3.47 16.60 7.51
C ARG A 177 4.34 16.33 6.29
N HIS A 178 4.12 15.20 5.62
CA HIS A 178 4.86 14.79 4.44
C HIS A 178 3.95 14.26 3.33
N ILE A 179 4.46 14.29 2.10
CA ILE A 179 3.74 13.80 0.93
C ILE A 179 4.43 12.58 0.33
N ALA A 180 3.64 11.69 -0.28
CA ALA A 180 4.13 10.50 -0.94
C ALA A 180 3.26 10.09 -2.13
N LEU A 181 3.76 9.14 -2.90
CA LEU A 181 3.12 8.64 -4.11
C LEU A 181 2.59 7.23 -3.90
N SER A 182 1.66 6.79 -4.73
CA SER A 182 1.22 5.40 -4.80
C SER A 182 0.82 5.04 -6.22
N ASN A 183 1.02 3.77 -6.58
CA ASN A 183 0.77 3.23 -7.93
C ASN A 183 1.44 4.07 -9.03
N GLU A 184 2.66 4.50 -8.75
CA GLU A 184 3.42 5.42 -9.58
C GLU A 184 4.59 4.67 -10.27
N THR A 185 5.21 5.31 -11.25
CA THR A 185 6.26 4.80 -12.13
C THR A 185 7.54 5.60 -11.95
N SER A 186 8.66 5.09 -12.47
CA SER A 186 9.93 5.82 -12.44
C SER A 186 9.85 7.20 -13.08
N TRP A 187 9.07 7.33 -14.16
CA TRP A 187 8.89 8.63 -14.84
C TRP A 187 8.21 9.64 -13.92
N GLY A 188 7.09 9.29 -13.29
CA GLY A 188 6.39 10.26 -12.46
C GLY A 188 7.15 10.55 -11.17
N VAL A 189 7.83 9.57 -10.55
CA VAL A 189 8.76 9.85 -9.44
C VAL A 189 9.78 10.92 -9.87
N ALA A 190 10.48 10.73 -10.99
CA ALA A 190 11.43 11.72 -11.50
C ALA A 190 10.80 13.10 -11.73
N ARG A 191 9.56 13.15 -12.24
CA ARG A 191 8.82 14.41 -12.46
C ARG A 191 8.46 15.11 -11.14
N PHE A 192 7.97 14.39 -10.14
CA PHE A 192 7.66 14.95 -8.82
C PHE A 192 8.92 15.50 -8.13
N LEU A 193 10.04 14.77 -8.20
CA LEU A 193 11.31 15.24 -7.64
C LEU A 193 11.83 16.49 -8.35
N SER A 194 11.82 16.49 -9.69
CA SER A 194 12.25 17.65 -10.47
C SER A 194 11.36 18.89 -10.25
N ALA A 195 10.05 18.70 -10.10
CA ALA A 195 9.13 19.79 -9.79
C ALA A 195 9.37 20.38 -8.39
N ALA A 196 9.64 19.53 -7.39
CA ALA A 196 10.02 19.98 -6.05
C ALA A 196 11.36 20.74 -6.05
N GLU A 197 12.36 20.27 -6.80
CA GLU A 197 13.66 20.98 -6.96
C GLU A 197 13.52 22.36 -7.60
N LYS A 198 12.50 22.55 -8.46
CA LYS A 198 12.16 23.83 -9.06
C LYS A 198 11.29 24.73 -8.18
N GLY A 199 10.92 24.27 -6.98
CA GLY A 199 10.20 25.06 -6.00
C GLY A 199 8.67 25.02 -6.11
N HIS A 200 8.08 24.07 -6.85
CA HIS A 200 6.61 23.95 -6.94
C HIS A 200 5.96 23.36 -5.67
N GLY A 201 6.73 22.76 -4.77
CA GLY A 201 6.17 22.20 -3.54
C GLY A 201 7.12 21.26 -2.80
N PRO A 202 6.61 20.53 -1.79
CA PRO A 202 7.41 19.61 -1.00
C PRO A 202 7.90 18.42 -1.82
N ARG A 203 9.04 17.86 -1.41
CA ARG A 203 9.58 16.62 -1.99
C ARG A 203 8.78 15.41 -1.50
N VAL A 204 8.52 14.46 -2.40
CA VAL A 204 7.91 13.17 -2.04
C VAL A 204 8.91 12.30 -1.27
N VAL A 205 8.45 11.65 -0.19
CA VAL A 205 9.33 10.94 0.76
C VAL A 205 9.28 9.42 0.62
N SER A 206 8.25 8.90 -0.04
CA SER A 206 8.08 7.47 -0.28
C SER A 206 7.15 7.20 -1.46
N ILE A 207 7.14 5.95 -1.91
CA ILE A 207 6.21 5.44 -2.93
C ILE A 207 5.56 4.15 -2.43
N GLN A 208 4.23 4.07 -2.49
CA GLN A 208 3.46 2.88 -2.13
C GLN A 208 3.04 2.09 -3.37
N ASN A 209 3.78 1.03 -3.70
CA ASN A 209 3.53 0.19 -4.87
C ASN A 209 3.37 -1.30 -4.51
N ALA A 210 2.76 -2.07 -5.41
CA ALA A 210 2.67 -3.51 -5.23
C ALA A 210 4.06 -4.13 -5.33
N TYR A 211 4.41 -4.97 -4.36
CA TYR A 211 5.66 -5.72 -4.41
C TYR A 211 5.53 -7.03 -3.63
N ASN A 212 5.84 -8.14 -4.27
CA ASN A 212 5.82 -9.49 -3.69
C ASN A 212 6.56 -10.48 -4.60
N LEU A 213 6.65 -11.75 -4.18
CA LEU A 213 7.34 -12.83 -4.92
C LEU A 213 6.91 -13.00 -6.39
N ILE A 214 5.68 -12.63 -6.74
CA ILE A 214 5.12 -12.75 -8.10
C ILE A 214 4.92 -11.39 -8.81
N ASN A 215 5.38 -10.30 -8.19
CA ASN A 215 5.43 -8.97 -8.77
C ASN A 215 6.61 -8.17 -8.18
N ARG A 216 7.73 -8.22 -8.90
CA ARG A 216 9.00 -7.53 -8.63
C ARG A 216 9.26 -6.42 -9.67
N THR A 217 8.23 -5.94 -10.37
CA THR A 217 8.37 -4.88 -11.39
C THR A 217 8.99 -3.60 -10.86
N PHE A 218 8.88 -3.34 -9.56
CA PHE A 218 9.55 -2.23 -8.87
C PHE A 218 11.08 -2.25 -9.03
N GLU A 219 11.70 -3.42 -9.10
CA GLU A 219 13.17 -3.59 -9.21
C GLU A 219 13.74 -3.07 -10.52
N ILE A 220 12.93 -2.99 -11.59
CA ILE A 220 13.40 -2.64 -12.94
C ILE A 220 13.82 -1.17 -13.05
N GLY A 221 13.27 -0.29 -12.22
CA GLY A 221 13.67 1.12 -12.25
C GLY A 221 13.31 1.94 -11.02
N LEU A 222 12.31 1.55 -10.24
CA LEU A 222 11.95 2.30 -9.03
C LEU A 222 12.89 2.02 -7.85
N ALA A 223 13.49 0.82 -7.79
CA ALA A 223 14.50 0.50 -6.77
C ALA A 223 15.73 1.44 -6.83
N GLU A 224 16.10 1.88 -8.03
CA GLU A 224 17.16 2.87 -8.24
C GLU A 224 16.78 4.23 -7.63
N PHE A 225 15.56 4.72 -7.86
CA PHE A 225 15.06 5.94 -7.22
C PHE A 225 14.95 5.77 -5.70
N ALA A 226 14.46 4.63 -5.20
CA ALA A 226 14.35 4.38 -3.77
C ALA A 226 15.71 4.50 -3.06
N THR A 227 16.79 4.04 -3.71
CA THR A 227 18.13 4.03 -3.13
C THR A 227 18.88 5.35 -3.34
N ARG A 228 18.77 5.98 -4.52
CA ARG A 228 19.52 7.22 -4.84
C ARG A 228 18.84 8.48 -4.35
N GLU A 229 17.52 8.48 -4.34
CA GLU A 229 16.70 9.65 -4.04
C GLU A 229 16.03 9.56 -2.66
N ASP A 230 16.27 8.48 -1.92
CA ASP A 230 15.65 8.18 -0.62
C ASP A 230 14.10 8.23 -0.68
N VAL A 231 13.53 7.77 -1.80
CA VAL A 231 12.08 7.63 -1.99
C VAL A 231 11.71 6.16 -1.83
N GLY A 232 11.84 5.67 -0.60
CA GLY A 232 11.71 4.24 -0.30
C GLY A 232 10.30 3.67 -0.52
N LEU A 233 10.24 2.35 -0.72
CA LEU A 233 9.01 1.62 -1.00
C LEU A 233 8.22 1.33 0.28
N LEU A 234 6.93 1.67 0.26
CA LEU A 234 5.90 1.10 1.12
C LEU A 234 5.21 -0.04 0.35
N ALA A 235 5.64 -1.27 0.57
CA ALA A 235 5.22 -2.41 -0.26
C ALA A 235 3.79 -2.84 0.09
N TYR A 236 2.86 -2.80 -0.86
CA TYR A 236 1.49 -3.27 -0.64
C TYR A 236 1.21 -4.63 -1.28
N SER A 237 0.19 -5.33 -0.75
CA SER A 237 -0.19 -6.69 -1.18
C SER A 237 1.00 -7.67 -1.20
N PRO A 238 1.80 -7.75 -0.11
CA PRO A 238 2.98 -8.62 -0.06
C PRO A 238 2.60 -10.11 -0.12
N LEU A 239 1.38 -10.47 0.29
CA LEU A 239 0.82 -11.82 0.16
C LEU A 239 -0.04 -12.02 -1.10
N ALA A 240 -0.02 -11.09 -2.05
CA ALA A 240 -0.83 -11.15 -3.27
C ALA A 240 -2.31 -11.40 -2.95
N GLN A 241 -2.92 -10.58 -2.07
CA GLN A 241 -4.29 -10.77 -1.55
C GLN A 241 -4.55 -12.14 -0.86
N GLY A 242 -3.50 -12.82 -0.40
CA GLY A 242 -3.57 -14.10 0.28
C GLY A 242 -3.25 -15.30 -0.62
N TYR A 243 -3.05 -15.10 -1.93
CA TYR A 243 -2.69 -16.20 -2.85
C TYR A 243 -1.35 -16.86 -2.47
N LEU A 244 -0.36 -16.07 -2.02
CA LEU A 244 0.95 -16.60 -1.61
C LEU A 244 0.91 -17.41 -0.29
N THR A 245 -0.25 -17.50 0.37
CA THR A 245 -0.44 -18.43 1.50
C THR A 245 -0.79 -19.85 1.05
N GLY A 246 -1.12 -20.03 -0.23
CA GLY A 246 -1.58 -21.29 -0.79
C GLY A 246 -3.05 -21.63 -0.51
N LYS A 247 -3.79 -20.78 0.22
CA LYS A 247 -5.19 -21.05 0.62
C LYS A 247 -6.19 -21.23 -0.53
N TYR A 248 -5.81 -20.83 -1.75
CA TYR A 248 -6.63 -20.94 -2.97
C TYR A 248 -6.14 -22.02 -3.95
N GLN A 249 -5.08 -22.76 -3.62
CA GLN A 249 -4.54 -23.78 -4.53
C GLN A 249 -5.57 -24.90 -4.77
N ASN A 250 -5.43 -25.57 -5.92
CA ASN A 250 -6.33 -26.65 -6.35
C ASN A 250 -7.81 -26.23 -6.42
N GLY A 251 -8.07 -24.94 -6.67
CA GLY A 251 -9.42 -24.39 -6.77
C GLY A 251 -10.11 -24.18 -5.42
N ALA A 252 -9.39 -24.27 -4.30
CA ALA A 252 -9.96 -24.05 -2.97
C ALA A 252 -10.57 -22.65 -2.83
N ARG A 253 -11.71 -22.57 -2.15
CA ARG A 253 -12.43 -21.32 -1.84
C ARG A 253 -12.81 -21.28 -0.36
N PRO A 254 -11.86 -21.03 0.56
CA PRO A 254 -12.14 -21.06 2.00
C PRO A 254 -13.20 -20.02 2.36
N ALA A 255 -14.11 -20.39 3.28
CA ALA A 255 -15.15 -19.49 3.77
C ALA A 255 -14.53 -18.23 4.40
N GLY A 256 -15.15 -17.07 4.17
CA GLY A 256 -14.68 -15.77 4.68
C GLY A 256 -13.42 -15.21 4.00
N ALA A 257 -12.78 -15.96 3.10
CA ALA A 257 -11.60 -15.50 2.38
C ALA A 257 -11.96 -14.47 1.30
N ARG A 258 -11.07 -13.50 1.04
CA ARG A 258 -11.33 -12.35 0.16
C ARG A 258 -11.85 -12.74 -1.23
N THR A 259 -11.15 -13.64 -1.93
CA THR A 259 -11.55 -14.05 -3.29
C THR A 259 -12.87 -14.84 -3.28
N THR A 260 -13.13 -15.63 -2.22
CA THR A 260 -14.41 -16.34 -2.05
C THR A 260 -15.58 -15.37 -1.88
N LEU A 261 -15.39 -14.26 -1.15
CA LEU A 261 -16.45 -13.29 -0.87
C LEU A 261 -16.73 -12.32 -2.01
N PHE A 262 -15.71 -11.94 -2.79
CA PHE A 262 -15.80 -10.78 -3.69
C PHE A 262 -15.38 -11.04 -5.14
N GLU A 263 -14.89 -12.25 -5.47
CA GLU A 263 -14.45 -12.58 -6.84
C GLU A 263 -13.44 -11.60 -7.44
N ARG A 264 -12.53 -11.07 -6.60
CA ARG A 264 -11.51 -10.06 -6.99
C ARG A 264 -10.14 -10.66 -7.31
N GLY A 265 -10.11 -11.88 -7.83
CA GLY A 265 -8.89 -12.63 -8.14
C GLY A 265 -8.17 -12.21 -9.43
N GLN A 266 -8.72 -11.26 -10.20
CA GLN A 266 -8.32 -11.03 -11.60
C GLN A 266 -6.81 -10.77 -11.79
N ARG A 267 -6.16 -10.13 -10.80
CA ARG A 267 -4.71 -9.85 -10.86
C ARG A 267 -3.85 -11.12 -10.67
N TYR A 268 -4.32 -12.07 -9.85
CA TYR A 268 -3.57 -13.24 -9.39
C TYR A 268 -4.09 -14.56 -9.95
N GLU A 269 -5.06 -14.52 -10.86
CA GLU A 269 -5.60 -15.68 -11.59
C GLU A 269 -5.17 -15.66 -13.08
N LYS A 270 -4.11 -14.91 -13.41
CA LYS A 270 -3.54 -14.83 -14.76
C LYS A 270 -2.76 -16.10 -15.12
N PRO A 271 -2.54 -16.39 -16.42
CA PRO A 271 -1.71 -17.51 -16.85
C PRO A 271 -0.33 -17.48 -16.19
N GLY A 272 0.16 -18.64 -15.74
CA GLY A 272 1.48 -18.79 -15.11
C GLY A 272 1.53 -18.45 -13.61
N VAL A 273 0.51 -17.77 -13.06
CA VAL A 273 0.52 -17.37 -11.64
C VAL A 273 0.43 -18.57 -10.71
N THR A 274 -0.44 -19.54 -11.01
CA THR A 274 -0.60 -20.75 -10.18
C THR A 274 0.72 -21.52 -10.07
N GLN A 275 1.43 -21.71 -11.19
CA GLN A 275 2.72 -22.40 -11.24
C GLN A 275 3.79 -21.66 -10.41
N ALA A 276 3.80 -20.32 -10.50
CA ALA A 276 4.72 -19.50 -9.72
C ALA A 276 4.44 -19.64 -8.22
N ILE A 277 3.16 -19.61 -7.81
CA ILE A 277 2.76 -19.81 -6.42
C ILE A 277 3.17 -21.21 -5.94
N ASP A 278 2.86 -22.26 -6.70
CA ASP A 278 3.22 -23.64 -6.34
C ASP A 278 4.73 -23.81 -6.10
N ALA A 279 5.56 -23.17 -6.92
CA ALA A 279 7.02 -23.20 -6.74
C ALA A 279 7.45 -22.55 -5.41
N TYR A 280 6.88 -21.40 -5.05
CA TYR A 280 7.18 -20.75 -3.77
C TYR A 280 6.60 -21.51 -2.56
N LEU A 281 5.43 -22.15 -2.70
CA LEU A 281 4.87 -23.02 -1.66
C LEU A 281 5.76 -24.24 -1.41
N ALA A 282 6.29 -24.85 -2.48
CA ALA A 282 7.25 -25.95 -2.38
C ALA A 282 8.53 -25.50 -1.67
N LEU A 283 9.09 -24.33 -2.04
CA LEU A 283 10.26 -23.76 -1.36
C LEU A 283 9.99 -23.54 0.14
N ALA A 284 8.86 -22.91 0.51
CA ALA A 284 8.49 -22.67 1.90
C ALA A 284 8.42 -23.98 2.71
N LYS A 285 7.83 -25.02 2.12
CA LYS A 285 7.74 -26.35 2.72
C LYS A 285 9.11 -26.97 2.94
N GLU A 286 10.00 -26.90 1.96
CA GLU A 286 11.35 -27.48 2.05
C GLU A 286 12.22 -26.83 3.11
N ILE A 287 12.12 -25.51 3.29
CA ILE A 287 12.89 -24.78 4.31
C ILE A 287 12.19 -24.72 5.67
N GLY A 288 11.00 -25.33 5.79
CA GLY A 288 10.29 -25.48 7.06
C GLY A 288 9.63 -24.21 7.61
N VAL A 289 9.25 -23.26 6.75
CA VAL A 289 8.54 -22.02 7.17
C VAL A 289 7.15 -21.95 6.55
N SER A 290 6.25 -21.18 7.15
CA SER A 290 4.95 -20.97 6.53
C SER A 290 5.10 -20.12 5.25
N PRO A 291 4.28 -20.37 4.21
CA PRO A 291 4.34 -19.57 2.99
C PRO A 291 4.11 -18.08 3.20
N ALA A 292 3.25 -17.71 4.16
CA ALA A 292 3.02 -16.33 4.53
C ALA A 292 4.30 -15.69 5.08
N LYS A 293 4.97 -16.36 6.04
CA LYS A 293 6.22 -15.86 6.60
C LYS A 293 7.33 -15.73 5.55
N LEU A 294 7.49 -16.71 4.65
CA LEU A 294 8.47 -16.61 3.55
C LEU A 294 8.22 -15.37 2.68
N ALA A 295 6.98 -15.20 2.21
CA ALA A 295 6.63 -14.10 1.32
C ALA A 295 6.83 -12.72 1.99
N LEU A 296 6.44 -12.59 3.25
CA LEU A 296 6.58 -11.35 4.01
C LEU A 296 8.04 -11.04 4.38
N ALA A 297 8.81 -12.06 4.77
CA ALA A 297 10.24 -11.91 5.07
C ALA A 297 11.03 -11.49 3.82
N PHE A 298 10.73 -12.10 2.66
CA PHE A 298 11.30 -11.69 1.38
C PHE A 298 11.07 -10.20 1.12
N VAL A 299 9.82 -9.73 1.18
CA VAL A 299 9.50 -8.31 0.96
C VAL A 299 10.22 -7.41 1.96
N THR A 300 10.19 -7.75 3.24
CA THR A 300 10.75 -6.93 4.32
C THR A 300 12.29 -6.83 4.25
N SER A 301 12.95 -7.86 3.71
CA SER A 301 14.41 -7.94 3.58
C SER A 301 14.99 -7.02 2.49
N ARG A 302 14.17 -6.51 1.57
CA ARG A 302 14.67 -5.72 0.44
C ARG A 302 15.21 -4.37 0.91
N PRO A 303 16.39 -3.94 0.44
CA PRO A 303 17.00 -2.67 0.90
C PRO A 303 16.20 -1.43 0.49
N PHE A 304 15.43 -1.51 -0.60
CA PHE A 304 14.58 -0.42 -1.07
C PHE A 304 13.19 -0.38 -0.39
N VAL A 305 12.85 -1.35 0.46
CA VAL A 305 11.58 -1.38 1.20
C VAL A 305 11.76 -0.66 2.53
N THR A 306 11.15 0.51 2.69
CA THR A 306 11.08 1.22 3.96
C THR A 306 10.09 0.57 4.91
N SER A 307 8.95 0.09 4.40
CA SER A 307 7.99 -0.64 5.22
C SER A 307 7.13 -1.58 4.39
N ASN A 308 6.81 -2.75 4.95
CA ASN A 308 5.97 -3.77 4.34
C ASN A 308 4.54 -3.66 4.89
N ILE A 309 3.57 -3.34 4.03
CA ILE A 309 2.15 -3.16 4.41
C ILE A 309 1.46 -4.51 4.46
N ILE A 310 1.34 -5.06 5.67
CA ILE A 310 0.61 -6.30 5.93
C ILE A 310 -0.88 -6.03 6.10
N GLY A 311 -1.72 -7.05 5.92
CA GLY A 311 -3.16 -6.92 6.09
C GLY A 311 -3.78 -8.25 6.48
N ALA A 312 -4.53 -8.22 7.58
CA ALA A 312 -5.12 -9.40 8.20
C ALA A 312 -6.62 -9.21 8.43
N THR A 313 -7.38 -10.30 8.38
CA THR A 313 -8.79 -10.30 8.79
C THR A 313 -9.01 -10.93 10.16
N THR A 314 -7.97 -11.51 10.77
CA THR A 314 -8.01 -12.05 12.14
C THR A 314 -6.72 -11.71 12.87
N THR A 315 -6.76 -11.63 14.21
CA THR A 315 -5.54 -11.40 15.01
C THR A 315 -4.53 -12.53 14.85
N ALA A 316 -4.97 -13.77 14.60
CA ALA A 316 -4.07 -14.89 14.33
C ALA A 316 -3.26 -14.72 13.03
N GLN A 317 -3.90 -14.22 11.96
CA GLN A 317 -3.19 -13.86 10.74
C GLN A 317 -2.21 -12.70 10.98
N LEU A 318 -2.64 -11.68 11.71
CA LEU A 318 -1.78 -10.55 12.06
C LEU A 318 -0.56 -10.98 12.88
N GLN A 319 -0.74 -11.92 13.81
CA GLN A 319 0.35 -12.53 14.56
C GLN A 319 1.32 -13.26 13.63
N GLU A 320 0.84 -14.15 12.77
CA GLU A 320 1.69 -14.88 11.82
C GLU A 320 2.46 -13.92 10.91
N ASP A 321 1.79 -12.87 10.42
CA ASP A 321 2.38 -11.86 9.56
C ASP A 321 3.51 -11.09 10.27
N LEU A 322 3.32 -10.72 11.55
CA LEU A 322 4.34 -10.04 12.35
C LEU A 322 5.50 -10.96 12.73
N ASP A 323 5.22 -12.24 12.97
CA ASP A 323 6.22 -13.27 13.26
C ASP A 323 7.06 -13.63 12.01
N SER A 324 6.77 -13.04 10.83
CA SER A 324 7.64 -13.14 9.65
C SER A 324 9.00 -12.46 9.85
N LEU A 325 9.10 -11.51 10.79
CA LEU A 325 10.37 -10.84 11.15
C LEU A 325 11.41 -11.80 11.74
N GLU A 326 10.99 -12.99 12.18
CA GLU A 326 11.88 -14.03 12.71
C GLU A 326 12.54 -14.85 11.59
N VAL A 327 12.04 -14.75 10.35
CA VAL A 327 12.59 -15.48 9.20
C VAL A 327 13.67 -14.63 8.53
N THR A 328 14.89 -15.16 8.52
CA THR A 328 16.02 -14.55 7.80
C THR A 328 16.11 -15.12 6.39
N ILE A 329 16.11 -14.24 5.37
CA ILE A 329 16.37 -14.63 3.98
C ILE A 329 17.88 -14.74 3.81
N THR A 330 18.41 -15.97 3.90
CA THR A 330 19.84 -16.24 3.71
C THR A 330 20.22 -16.18 2.22
N PRO A 331 21.51 -16.07 1.88
CA PRO A 331 21.97 -16.11 0.48
C PRO A 331 21.50 -17.36 -0.29
N GLU A 332 21.39 -18.50 0.40
CA GLU A 332 20.91 -19.75 -0.20
C GLU A 332 19.40 -19.69 -0.49
N ILE A 333 18.59 -19.15 0.43
CA ILE A 333 17.15 -18.97 0.21
C ILE A 333 16.94 -17.94 -0.92
N GLU A 334 17.70 -16.85 -0.91
CA GLU A 334 17.67 -15.80 -1.93
C GLU A 334 17.92 -16.36 -3.33
N ALA A 335 18.98 -17.15 -3.50
CA ALA A 335 19.31 -17.77 -4.79
C ALA A 335 18.16 -18.64 -5.32
N ARG A 336 17.51 -19.42 -4.44
CA ARG A 336 16.35 -20.25 -4.81
C ARG A 336 15.12 -19.42 -5.16
N ILE A 337 14.86 -18.32 -4.45
CA ILE A 337 13.79 -17.38 -4.80
C ILE A 337 14.05 -16.78 -6.19
N ASP A 338 15.29 -16.39 -6.47
CA ASP A 338 15.68 -15.81 -7.75
C ASP A 338 15.57 -16.82 -8.90
N GLU A 339 15.97 -18.07 -8.70
CA GLU A 339 15.75 -19.15 -9.70
C GLU A 339 14.27 -19.29 -10.07
N ILE A 340 13.37 -19.32 -9.08
CA ILE A 340 11.92 -19.36 -9.31
C ILE A 340 11.47 -18.10 -10.07
N HIS A 341 11.98 -16.93 -9.70
CA HIS A 341 11.62 -15.67 -10.35
C HIS A 341 12.09 -15.58 -11.81
N GLN A 342 13.24 -16.16 -12.15
CA GLN A 342 13.71 -16.23 -13.55
C GLN A 342 12.79 -17.08 -14.43
N LEU A 343 12.21 -18.15 -13.87
CA LEU A 343 11.22 -18.99 -14.56
C LEU A 343 9.84 -18.33 -14.63
N HIS A 344 9.47 -17.60 -13.57
CA HIS A 344 8.15 -16.99 -13.40
C HIS A 344 8.28 -15.48 -13.17
N SER A 345 8.84 -14.78 -14.16
CA SER A 345 9.12 -13.34 -14.04
C SER A 345 7.85 -12.49 -14.12
N ASN A 346 7.49 -11.87 -13.00
CA ASN A 346 6.39 -10.91 -12.89
C ASN A 346 5.06 -11.36 -13.53
N PRO A 347 4.48 -12.52 -13.15
CA PRO A 347 3.24 -13.01 -13.74
C PRO A 347 1.99 -12.27 -13.24
N ALA A 348 2.07 -11.55 -12.10
CA ALA A 348 0.96 -10.79 -11.52
C ALA A 348 1.27 -9.28 -11.29
N PRO A 349 1.67 -8.55 -12.35
CA PRO A 349 2.06 -7.15 -12.30
C PRO A 349 0.92 -6.22 -11.87
#